data_AF-A0A9D9APC9-F1
#
_entry.id   AF-A0A9D9APC9-F1
#
_cell.length_a   1.000
_cell.length_b   1.000
_cell.length_c   1.000
_cell.angle_alpha   90.00
_cell.angle_beta   90.00
_cell.angle_gamma   90.00
#
_symmetry.space_group_name_H-M   'P 1'
#
loop_
_entity.id
_entity.type
_entity.pdbx_description
1 polymer ?
#
loop_
_entity_poly.entity_id
_entity_poly.type
_entity_poly.pdbx_seq_one_letter_code
_entity_poly.pdbx_strand_id
1 'polypeptide(L)'
;MLLTLVLTAVLIGEGDAQVIGSVTDYDTTLLGEGSGALYGLQFTERRSRACQVRAFFRGNPPRTAQFCSGRVVGRHVRNAAAALMGVTEEVTGLSGCKDHRGHLAVIRLHSGNHEVAEARVGECSTRFQRVDCEEGWAVQGLQLYFDGQAQTRSHRNLSGIRPLCTLMAMQ
;
A
#
# COMPACT_ATOMS: atom_id res chain seq x y z
N MET A 1 -46.46 -28.77 -5.56
CA MET A 1 -45.38 -28.86 -6.56
C MET A 1 -45.37 -27.56 -7.35
N LEU A 2 -44.46 -26.64 -7.04
CA LEU A 2 -43.72 -25.80 -7.99
C LEU A 2 -42.73 -24.96 -7.17
N LEU A 3 -41.45 -25.23 -7.42
CA LEU A 3 -40.29 -24.62 -6.80
C LEU A 3 -39.98 -23.35 -7.61
N THR A 4 -40.20 -22.16 -7.07
CA THR A 4 -39.83 -20.90 -7.76
C THR A 4 -38.50 -20.41 -7.21
N LEU A 5 -37.42 -20.88 -7.81
CA LEU A 5 -36.09 -20.28 -7.73
C LEU A 5 -36.18 -18.90 -8.40
N VAL A 6 -36.12 -17.81 -7.64
CA VAL A 6 -35.82 -16.49 -8.21
C VAL A 6 -34.31 -16.33 -8.20
N LEU A 7 -33.73 -16.71 -9.34
CA LEU A 7 -32.36 -16.40 -9.72
C LEU A 7 -32.29 -14.88 -9.97
N THR A 8 -31.86 -14.09 -8.99
CA THR A 8 -31.53 -12.68 -9.24
C THR A 8 -30.21 -12.62 -9.98
N ALA A 9 -30.32 -12.57 -11.30
CA ALA A 9 -29.24 -12.33 -12.23
C ALA A 9 -28.53 -11.02 -11.89
N VAL A 10 -27.20 -11.15 -11.86
CA VAL A 10 -26.18 -10.11 -11.92
C VAL A 10 -26.56 -9.06 -12.96
N LEU A 11 -26.85 -7.83 -12.51
CA LEU A 11 -26.89 -6.65 -13.37
C LEU A 11 -25.59 -5.88 -13.18
N ILE A 12 -24.69 -6.14 -14.14
CA ILE A 12 -23.53 -5.35 -14.51
C ILE A 12 -24.02 -3.93 -14.85
N GLY A 13 -23.66 -2.97 -14.00
CA GLY A 13 -23.70 -1.55 -14.31
C GLY A 13 -22.27 -1.03 -14.38
N GLU A 14 -21.81 -0.73 -15.60
CA GLU A 14 -20.57 -0.03 -15.88
C GLU A 14 -20.58 1.36 -15.24
N GLY A 15 -19.72 1.56 -14.24
CA GLY A 15 -19.48 2.87 -13.63
C GLY A 15 -18.27 2.81 -12.71
N ASP A 16 -17.15 3.41 -13.14
CA ASP A 16 -15.93 3.70 -12.36
C ASP A 16 -15.69 2.76 -11.16
N ALA A 17 -15.50 1.49 -11.51
CA ALA A 17 -15.49 0.33 -10.61
C ALA A 17 -14.70 0.57 -9.32
N GLN A 18 -15.29 0.13 -8.21
CA GLN A 18 -14.62 -0.02 -6.92
C GLN A 18 -13.23 -0.64 -7.10
N VAL A 19 -12.23 -0.04 -6.46
CA VAL A 19 -10.88 -0.59 -6.41
C VAL A 19 -10.94 -1.77 -5.42
N ILE A 20 -10.88 -2.98 -5.96
CA ILE A 20 -10.99 -4.24 -5.22
C ILE A 20 -9.82 -4.37 -4.24
N GLY A 21 -10.10 -4.34 -2.95
CA GLY A 21 -9.16 -4.63 -1.87
C GLY A 21 -9.94 -4.61 -0.56
N SER A 22 -9.55 -5.43 0.41
CA SER A 22 -10.11 -5.31 1.75
C SER A 22 -9.67 -3.96 2.32
N VAL A 23 -10.60 -2.99 2.34
CA VAL A 23 -10.42 -1.71 3.01
C VAL A 23 -10.46 -2.02 4.50
N THR A 24 -9.29 -2.06 5.12
CA THR A 24 -9.19 -2.06 6.57
C THR A 24 -9.37 -0.61 7.01
N ASP A 25 -10.62 -0.24 7.32
CA ASP A 25 -10.90 1.08 7.88
C ASP A 25 -10.01 1.28 9.12
N TYR A 26 -9.19 2.34 9.08
CA TYR A 26 -8.33 2.81 10.17
C TYR A 26 -7.06 2.05 10.55
N ASP A 27 -6.66 1.01 9.83
CA ASP A 27 -5.40 0.37 10.19
C ASP A 27 -4.23 1.16 9.61
N THR A 28 -3.51 1.82 10.52
CA THR A 28 -2.14 2.25 10.31
C THR A 28 -1.22 1.08 9.96
N THR A 29 -1.72 -0.16 9.99
CA THR A 29 -0.97 -1.37 9.73
C THR A 29 -1.61 -2.18 8.59
N LEU A 30 -0.87 -2.39 7.51
CA LEU A 30 -1.27 -3.25 6.40
C LEU A 30 -0.57 -4.60 6.55
N LEU A 31 -1.32 -5.66 6.90
CA LEU A 31 -0.76 -7.00 7.10
C LEU A 31 -1.13 -7.95 5.96
N GLY A 32 -0.15 -8.68 5.46
CA GLY A 32 -0.41 -9.93 4.73
C GLY A 32 -1.13 -10.94 5.62
N GLU A 33 -1.97 -11.77 5.01
CA GLU A 33 -2.50 -12.96 5.67
C GLU A 33 -1.50 -14.13 5.49
N GLY A 34 -1.29 -14.93 6.54
CA GLY A 34 -0.36 -16.06 6.48
C GLY A 34 1.09 -15.63 6.23
N SER A 35 1.81 -16.39 5.38
CA SER A 35 3.24 -16.20 5.08
C SER A 35 3.53 -15.34 3.83
N GLY A 36 2.53 -14.64 3.29
CA GLY A 36 2.67 -13.91 2.03
C GLY A 36 3.58 -12.69 2.13
N ALA A 37 4.78 -12.78 1.54
CA ALA A 37 5.71 -11.65 1.47
C ALA A 37 5.16 -10.50 0.61
N LEU A 38 5.51 -9.27 0.99
CA LEU A 38 5.28 -8.07 0.21
C LEU A 38 6.06 -8.20 -1.11
N TYR A 39 5.40 -7.91 -2.23
CA TYR A 39 6.05 -7.83 -3.55
C TYR A 39 5.80 -6.51 -4.25
N GLY A 40 4.98 -5.64 -3.66
CA GLY A 40 4.73 -4.35 -4.27
C GLY A 40 3.89 -3.43 -3.41
N LEU A 41 3.91 -2.16 -3.78
CA LEU A 41 3.01 -1.15 -3.26
C LEU A 41 2.60 -0.16 -4.34
N GLN A 42 1.44 0.44 -4.14
CA GLN A 42 0.90 1.51 -4.96
C GLN A 42 0.59 2.70 -4.06
N PHE A 43 1.09 3.86 -4.48
CA PHE A 43 1.00 5.10 -3.75
C PHE A 43 0.20 6.11 -4.56
N THR A 44 -1.03 6.38 -4.12
CA THR A 44 -1.97 7.23 -4.84
C THR A 44 -1.98 8.64 -4.26
N GLU A 45 -1.88 9.62 -5.14
CA GLU A 45 -1.98 11.04 -4.83
C GLU A 45 -3.30 11.64 -5.34
N ARG A 46 -3.83 12.64 -4.62
CA ARG A 46 -4.90 13.50 -5.12
C ARG A 46 -4.71 14.92 -4.58
N ARG A 47 -4.79 15.91 -5.47
CA ARG A 47 -4.59 17.34 -5.14
C ARG A 47 -3.26 17.58 -4.40
N SER A 48 -2.19 16.97 -4.91
CA SER A 48 -0.83 17.12 -4.39
C SER A 48 -0.64 16.62 -2.95
N ARG A 49 -1.42 15.60 -2.55
CA ARG A 49 -1.32 14.93 -1.26
C ARG A 49 -1.49 13.43 -1.45
N ALA A 50 -0.64 12.67 -0.78
CA ALA A 50 -0.84 11.26 -0.51
C ALA A 50 -2.30 11.03 -0.05
N CYS A 51 -2.96 10.01 -0.59
CA CYS A 51 -4.36 9.71 -0.26
C CYS A 51 -4.66 8.24 0.00
N GLN A 52 -3.88 7.35 -0.60
CA GLN A 52 -4.03 5.93 -0.42
C GLN A 52 -2.69 5.23 -0.60
N VAL A 53 -2.43 4.25 0.26
CA VAL A 53 -1.37 3.26 0.06
C VAL A 53 -2.04 1.90 -0.08
N ARG A 54 -1.67 1.16 -1.12
CA ARG A 54 -2.12 -0.21 -1.36
C ARG A 54 -0.91 -1.13 -1.41
N ALA A 55 -0.89 -2.12 -0.55
CA ALA A 55 0.19 -3.08 -0.39
C ALA A 55 -0.22 -4.43 -0.99
N PHE A 56 0.69 -5.05 -1.72
CA PHE A 56 0.46 -6.30 -2.43
C PHE A 56 1.32 -7.40 -1.82
N PHE A 57 0.66 -8.45 -1.35
CA PHE A 57 1.29 -9.59 -0.70
C PHE A 57 1.07 -10.85 -1.54
N ARG A 58 2.08 -11.72 -1.62
CA ARG A 58 1.98 -12.97 -2.40
C ARG A 58 0.86 -13.84 -1.85
N GLY A 59 0.06 -14.41 -2.75
CA GLY A 59 -1.06 -15.30 -2.39
C GLY A 59 -2.23 -14.62 -1.67
N ASN A 60 -2.23 -13.29 -1.51
CA ASN A 60 -3.20 -12.57 -0.70
C ASN A 60 -3.86 -11.41 -1.49
N PRO A 61 -5.12 -11.06 -1.18
CA PRO A 61 -5.73 -9.84 -1.68
C PRO A 61 -4.94 -8.58 -1.26
N PRO A 62 -4.91 -7.52 -2.08
CA PRO A 62 -4.23 -6.28 -1.71
C PRO A 62 -4.84 -5.61 -0.48
N ARG A 63 -3.99 -5.11 0.41
CA ARG A 63 -4.39 -4.34 1.61
C ARG A 63 -4.32 -2.86 1.32
N THR A 64 -5.32 -2.10 1.74
CA THR A 64 -5.43 -0.69 1.35
C THR A 64 -5.71 0.18 2.57
N ALA A 65 -4.87 1.19 2.79
CA ALA A 65 -5.13 2.29 3.70
C ALA A 65 -5.49 3.54 2.91
N GLN A 66 -6.69 4.08 3.14
CA GLN A 66 -7.15 5.33 2.55
C GLN A 66 -7.32 6.39 3.65
N PHE A 67 -6.81 7.60 3.40
CA PHE A 67 -6.77 8.68 4.41
C PHE A 67 -7.23 10.04 3.89
N CYS A 68 -7.65 10.13 2.62
CA CYS A 68 -8.34 11.29 2.08
C CYS A 68 -9.86 11.16 2.18
N SER A 69 -10.54 12.31 2.31
CA SER A 69 -12.00 12.37 2.22
C SER A 69 -12.51 12.07 0.82
N GLY A 70 -13.64 11.37 0.76
CA GLY A 70 -14.27 10.93 -0.48
C GLY A 70 -13.61 9.68 -1.06
N ARG A 71 -14.11 9.22 -2.21
CA ARG A 71 -13.69 7.95 -2.80
C ARG A 71 -12.45 8.12 -3.67
N VAL A 72 -11.50 7.19 -3.56
CA VAL A 72 -10.45 6.99 -4.56
C VAL A 72 -11.03 6.16 -5.70
N VAL A 73 -11.34 6.83 -6.82
CA VAL A 73 -11.86 6.16 -8.04
C VAL A 73 -10.72 5.64 -8.94
N GLY A 74 -11.06 4.77 -9.89
CA GLY A 74 -10.09 4.11 -10.79
C GLY A 74 -9.14 5.06 -11.52
N ARG A 75 -9.57 6.29 -11.87
CA ARG A 75 -8.68 7.31 -12.46
C ARG A 75 -7.49 7.65 -11.55
N HIS A 76 -7.69 7.76 -10.24
CA HIS A 76 -6.62 8.07 -9.30
C HIS A 76 -5.64 6.90 -9.21
N VAL A 77 -6.15 5.67 -9.20
CA VAL A 77 -5.33 4.44 -9.13
C VAL A 77 -4.48 4.27 -10.39
N ARG A 78 -5.02 4.55 -11.59
CA ARG A 78 -4.26 4.45 -12.84
C ARG A 78 -3.07 5.42 -12.89
N ASN A 79 -3.17 6.54 -12.21
CA ASN A 79 -2.11 7.55 -12.14
C ASN A 79 -1.26 7.42 -10.87
N ALA A 80 -1.53 6.41 -10.04
CA ALA A 80 -0.78 6.18 -8.82
C ALA A 80 0.60 5.65 -9.15
N ALA A 81 1.59 6.08 -8.37
CA ALA A 81 2.93 5.55 -8.48
C ALA A 81 2.96 4.12 -7.94
N ALA A 82 3.63 3.20 -8.63
CA ALA A 82 3.68 1.81 -8.22
C ALA A 82 5.13 1.32 -8.19
N ALA A 83 5.50 0.69 -7.06
CA ALA A 83 6.72 -0.08 -6.93
C ALA A 83 6.30 -1.55 -6.94
N LEU A 84 6.57 -2.27 -8.03
CA LEU A 84 6.24 -3.68 -8.18
C LEU A 84 7.53 -4.45 -8.43
N MET A 85 7.71 -5.55 -7.72
CA MET A 85 8.86 -6.43 -7.87
C MET A 85 8.57 -7.60 -8.81
N GLY A 86 9.66 -8.22 -9.27
CA GLY A 86 9.60 -9.46 -10.05
C GLY A 86 9.02 -10.64 -9.26
N VAL A 87 8.63 -11.69 -10.00
CA VAL A 87 7.94 -12.87 -9.44
C VAL A 87 8.81 -13.69 -8.50
N THR A 88 10.12 -13.50 -8.49
CA THR A 88 11.09 -14.31 -7.74
C THR A 88 11.79 -13.53 -6.62
N GLU A 89 11.58 -12.22 -6.54
CA GLU A 89 12.25 -11.38 -5.56
C GLU A 89 11.38 -11.15 -4.33
N GLU A 90 12.01 -10.93 -3.18
CA GLU A 90 11.32 -10.65 -1.93
C GLU A 90 11.74 -9.30 -1.37
N VAL A 91 10.76 -8.55 -0.86
CA VAL A 91 11.07 -7.30 -0.17
C VAL A 91 11.67 -7.65 1.18
N THR A 92 12.93 -7.29 1.40
CA THR A 92 13.62 -7.41 2.69
C THR A 92 13.86 -6.06 3.34
N GLY A 93 13.41 -4.96 2.73
CA GLY A 93 13.56 -3.62 3.30
C GLY A 93 12.80 -2.56 2.53
N LEU A 94 12.59 -1.42 3.17
CA LEU A 94 12.03 -0.23 2.54
C LEU A 94 12.89 0.98 2.84
N SER A 95 12.91 1.93 1.91
CA SER A 95 13.35 3.28 2.23
C SER A 95 12.33 4.30 1.76
N GLY A 96 12.28 5.43 2.47
CA GLY A 96 11.39 6.52 2.15
C GLY A 96 12.07 7.88 2.29
N CYS A 97 11.65 8.84 1.46
CA CYS A 97 12.04 10.24 1.58
C CYS A 97 10.81 11.13 1.73
N LYS A 98 11.01 12.33 2.25
CA LYS A 98 9.95 13.34 2.40
C LYS A 98 10.13 14.48 1.41
N ASP A 99 9.04 15.13 1.02
CA ASP A 99 9.04 16.38 0.26
C ASP A 99 9.37 17.59 1.14
N HIS A 100 9.36 18.79 0.57
CA HIS A 100 9.63 20.05 1.28
C HIS A 100 8.59 20.39 2.36
N ARG A 101 7.43 19.71 2.36
CA ARG A 101 6.35 19.88 3.33
C ARG A 101 6.40 18.83 4.45
N GLY A 102 7.38 17.93 4.40
CA GLY A 102 7.53 16.84 5.36
C GLY A 102 6.62 15.64 5.09
N HIS A 103 5.96 15.58 3.93
CA HIS A 103 5.12 14.45 3.54
C HIS A 103 5.95 13.38 2.87
N LEU A 104 5.59 12.10 3.06
CA LEU A 104 6.24 11.00 2.35
C LEU A 104 6.02 11.15 0.84
N ALA A 105 7.11 11.22 0.07
CA ALA A 105 7.08 11.55 -1.36
C ALA A 105 7.49 10.38 -2.25
N VAL A 106 8.47 9.60 -1.78
CA VAL A 106 8.99 8.44 -2.50
C VAL A 106 9.17 7.29 -1.54
N ILE A 107 8.79 6.09 -1.99
CA ILE A 107 9.04 4.82 -1.31
C ILE A 107 9.81 3.91 -2.27
N ARG A 108 10.86 3.29 -1.76
CA ARG A 108 11.66 2.28 -2.49
C ARG A 108 11.56 0.94 -1.78
N LEU A 109 11.46 -0.10 -2.58
CA LEU A 109 11.52 -1.50 -2.15
C LEU A 109 12.94 -2.01 -2.36
N HIS A 110 13.41 -2.79 -1.39
CA HIS A 110 14.74 -3.39 -1.43
C HIS A 110 14.66 -4.91 -1.31
N SER A 111 15.51 -5.59 -2.07
CA SER A 111 15.80 -7.02 -1.96
C SER A 111 17.29 -7.17 -1.63
N GLY A 112 17.59 -7.61 -0.41
CA GLY A 112 18.92 -7.47 0.17
C GLY A 112 19.40 -6.02 0.13
N ASN A 113 20.62 -5.79 -0.37
CA ASN A 113 21.20 -4.45 -0.49
C ASN A 113 20.79 -3.69 -1.76
N HIS A 114 19.96 -4.29 -2.62
CA HIS A 114 19.59 -3.73 -3.91
C HIS A 114 18.22 -3.06 -3.86
N GLU A 115 18.15 -1.84 -4.41
CA GLU A 115 16.87 -1.20 -4.75
C GLU A 115 16.30 -1.90 -5.98
N VAL A 116 15.04 -2.35 -5.87
CA VAL A 116 14.39 -3.17 -6.91
C VAL A 116 13.17 -2.49 -7.51
N ALA A 117 12.51 -1.59 -6.76
CA ALA A 117 11.37 -0.84 -7.28
C ALA A 117 11.16 0.49 -6.53
N GLU A 118 10.58 1.49 -7.19
CA GLU A 118 10.30 2.82 -6.63
C GLU A 118 8.86 3.26 -6.93
N ALA A 119 8.19 3.83 -5.93
CA ALA A 119 6.91 4.52 -6.06
C ALA A 119 7.10 5.98 -5.66
N ARG A 120 6.98 6.88 -6.64
CA ARG A 120 7.21 8.33 -6.50
C ARG A 120 5.96 9.13 -6.80
N VAL A 121 5.48 9.90 -5.82
CA VAL A 121 4.37 10.86 -5.97
C VAL A 121 4.83 12.32 -5.86
N GLY A 122 6.10 12.56 -5.52
CA GLY A 122 6.67 13.90 -5.44
C GLY A 122 8.18 13.87 -5.37
N GLU A 123 8.79 15.04 -5.18
CA GLU A 123 10.25 15.17 -5.11
C GLU A 123 10.78 15.05 -3.68
N CYS A 124 11.90 14.35 -3.53
CA CYS A 124 12.60 14.23 -2.25
C CYS A 124 13.29 15.56 -1.88
N SER A 125 12.99 16.08 -0.68
CA SER A 125 13.76 17.13 -0.02
C SER A 125 14.68 16.60 1.07
N THR A 126 14.38 15.41 1.62
CA THR A 126 15.17 14.76 2.66
C THR A 126 15.99 13.60 2.10
N ARG A 127 17.01 13.16 2.86
CA ARG A 127 17.66 11.86 2.61
C ARG A 127 16.65 10.73 2.75
N PHE A 128 16.91 9.63 2.05
CA PHE A 128 16.18 8.38 2.25
C PHE A 128 16.49 7.81 3.63
N GLN A 129 15.46 7.50 4.39
CA GLN A 129 15.55 6.71 5.62
C GLN A 129 15.26 5.26 5.25
N ARG A 130 16.26 4.40 5.42
CA ARG A 130 16.18 2.97 5.09
C ARG A 130 15.98 2.16 6.36
N VAL A 131 15.09 1.18 6.28
CA VAL A 131 14.85 0.17 7.32
C VAL A 131 14.86 -1.19 6.64
N ASP A 132 15.79 -2.04 7.07
CA ASP A 132 15.96 -3.40 6.58
C ASP A 132 15.41 -4.39 7.60
N CYS A 133 14.94 -5.53 7.09
CA CYS A 133 14.68 -6.71 7.87
C CYS A 133 16.01 -7.40 8.24
N GLU A 134 15.97 -8.23 9.28
CA GLU A 134 17.10 -9.09 9.63
C GLU A 134 17.38 -10.12 8.52
N GLU A 135 18.57 -10.73 8.54
CA GLU A 135 18.93 -11.77 7.59
C GLU A 135 17.95 -12.95 7.67
N GLY A 136 17.44 -13.39 6.51
CA GLY A 136 16.43 -14.46 6.44
C GLY A 136 15.00 -14.01 6.77
N TRP A 137 14.77 -12.70 6.94
CA TRP A 137 13.44 -12.14 7.16
C TRP A 137 12.95 -11.38 5.92
N ALA A 138 11.64 -11.45 5.69
CA ALA A 138 10.96 -10.72 4.62
C ALA A 138 9.88 -9.81 5.19
N VAL A 139 9.55 -8.76 4.44
CA VAL A 139 8.46 -7.83 4.79
C VAL A 139 7.12 -8.55 4.57
N GLN A 140 6.33 -8.68 5.63
CA GLN A 140 4.96 -9.22 5.57
C GLN A 140 3.89 -8.21 5.98
N GLY A 141 4.30 -7.01 6.38
CA GLY A 141 3.37 -5.93 6.62
C GLY A 141 4.03 -4.57 6.54
N LEU A 142 3.21 -3.53 6.59
CA LEU A 142 3.63 -2.14 6.56
C LEU A 142 2.93 -1.36 7.68
N GLN A 143 3.70 -0.69 8.50
CA GLN A 143 3.20 0.30 9.45
C GLN A 143 3.32 1.69 8.84
N LEU A 144 2.20 2.39 8.71
CA LEU A 144 2.06 3.75 8.22
C LEU A 144 2.01 4.73 9.39
N TYR A 145 2.75 5.83 9.26
CA TYR A 145 2.80 6.91 10.23
C TYR A 145 2.24 8.17 9.62
N PHE A 146 1.46 8.90 10.41
CA PHE A 146 0.80 10.10 9.96
C PHE A 146 1.06 11.26 10.91
N ASP A 147 1.35 12.44 10.35
CA ASP A 147 1.50 13.67 11.10
C ASP A 147 0.15 14.36 11.32
N GLY A 148 0.02 15.04 12.47
CA GLY A 148 -1.13 15.84 12.86
C GLY A 148 -2.00 15.23 13.97
N GLN A 149 -2.65 16.09 14.75
CA GLN A 149 -3.66 15.70 15.74
C GLN A 149 -4.85 15.04 15.02
N ALA A 150 -5.40 13.99 15.64
CA ALA A 150 -6.49 13.14 15.15
C ALA A 150 -7.86 13.85 15.05
N GLN A 151 -7.94 15.05 14.50
CA GLN A 151 -9.16 15.87 14.68
C GLN A 151 -10.31 15.47 13.76
N THR A 152 -10.06 14.90 12.57
CA THR A 152 -11.07 14.26 11.70
C THR A 152 -10.44 13.28 10.70
N ARG A 153 -11.26 12.37 10.13
CA ARG A 153 -10.90 11.34 9.12
C ARG A 153 -10.16 11.85 7.87
N SER A 154 -10.09 13.15 7.63
CA SER A 154 -9.90 13.71 6.29
C SER A 154 -8.59 14.48 6.05
N HIS A 155 -7.68 14.56 7.02
CA HIS A 155 -6.55 15.52 6.93
C HIS A 155 -5.18 15.03 7.37
N ARG A 156 -5.00 13.76 7.74
CA ARG A 156 -3.69 13.29 8.18
C ARG A 156 -2.74 13.10 6.99
N ASN A 157 -1.53 13.64 7.11
CA ASN A 157 -0.49 13.49 6.08
C ASN A 157 0.33 12.25 6.38
N LEU A 158 0.50 11.36 5.39
CA LEU A 158 1.42 10.24 5.52
C LEU A 158 2.84 10.79 5.65
N SER A 159 3.46 10.54 6.80
CA SER A 159 4.75 11.09 7.18
C SER A 159 5.85 10.04 7.28
N GLY A 160 5.49 8.76 7.30
CA GLY A 160 6.46 7.68 7.33
C GLY A 160 5.83 6.33 7.03
N ILE A 161 6.70 5.37 6.77
CA ILE A 161 6.37 3.96 6.59
C ILE A 161 7.48 3.12 7.21
N ARG A 162 7.13 2.00 7.84
CA ARG A 162 8.08 1.03 8.39
C ARG A 162 7.68 -0.39 7.98
N PRO A 163 8.63 -1.22 7.54
CA PRO A 163 8.36 -2.64 7.34
C PRO A 163 8.01 -3.34 8.66
N LEU A 164 7.08 -4.28 8.56
CA LEU A 164 6.90 -5.33 9.56
C LEU A 164 7.46 -6.62 8.97
N CYS A 165 8.58 -7.05 9.53
CA CYS A 165 9.33 -8.20 9.07
C CYS A 165 8.95 -9.44 9.87
N THR A 166 9.02 -10.60 9.25
CA THR A 166 9.02 -11.89 9.96
C THR A 166 10.03 -12.83 9.31
N LEU A 167 10.39 -13.88 10.04
CA LEU A 167 11.21 -14.96 9.53
C LEU A 167 10.53 -15.61 8.33
N MET A 168 11.28 -15.81 7.25
CA MET A 168 10.78 -16.53 6.09
C MET A 168 10.47 -17.97 6.48
N ALA A 169 9.24 -18.42 6.20
CA ALA A 169 8.94 -19.84 6.29
C ALA A 169 9.74 -20.54 5.19
N MET A 170 10.72 -21.36 5.56
CA MET A 170 11.39 -22.26 4.62
C MET A 170 10.30 -23.16 4.01
N GLN A 171 10.04 -22.98 2.72
CA GLN A 171 9.16 -23.85 1.93
C GLN A 171 9.93 -25.07 1.44
#